data_AF-A0A8H9N4Z9-F1
#
_entry.id   AF-A0A8H9N4Z9-F1
#
_cell.length_a   1.000
_cell.length_b   1.000
_cell.length_c   1.000
_cell.angle_alpha   90.00
_cell.angle_beta   90.00
_cell.angle_gamma   90.00
#
_symmetry.space_group_name_H-M   'P 1'
#
loop_
_entity.id
_entity.type
_entity.pdbx_description
1 polymer ?
#
loop_
_entity_poly.entity_id
_entity_poly.type
_entity_poly.pdbx_seq_one_letter_code
_entity_poly.pdbx_strand_id
1 'polypeptide(L)'
;MWSHYGDSHRGVVIGIDAEKCGLTSNEEFVIPAQFGEIIYVSTKNKNLNGVPSQKHLDELRESIAFTPEVKNYLRQAFLYKSLEWGYEEEVRVIKSLKEFKFGYHSTEEQLLTNDGRWNKVRNSYLGQPLYCYKIPESGIKEIYLGANVYRNIARIEEGANKQRAKDNLDFLKSFGCKVFRCEPDVQSWDLMSVEL
;
A
#
# COMPACT_ATOMS: atom_id res chain seq x y z
N MET A 1 -9.24 3.19 -10.00
CA MET A 1 -7.96 3.46 -9.29
C MET A 1 -6.80 3.82 -10.22
N TRP A 2 -6.56 3.09 -11.31
CA TRP A 2 -5.31 3.20 -12.10
C TRP A 2 -5.10 4.49 -12.89
N SER A 3 -6.17 5.18 -13.30
CA SER A 3 -6.09 6.42 -14.06
C SER A 3 -5.51 7.59 -13.25
N HIS A 4 -5.76 7.65 -11.93
CA HIS A 4 -5.31 8.75 -11.08
C HIS A 4 -3.84 8.64 -10.68
N TYR A 5 -3.32 7.42 -10.53
CA TYR A 5 -1.95 7.18 -10.06
C TYR A 5 -0.99 6.71 -11.16
N GLY A 6 -1.52 6.20 -12.27
CA GLY A 6 -0.75 5.43 -13.23
C GLY A 6 -0.29 6.19 -14.46
N ASP A 7 0.02 7.49 -14.41
CA ASP A 7 0.53 8.29 -15.57
C ASP A 7 -0.04 7.82 -16.92
N SER A 8 -1.34 7.97 -17.14
CA SER A 8 -2.03 7.45 -18.35
C SER A 8 -1.93 5.92 -18.50
N HIS A 9 -2.29 5.15 -17.47
CA HIS A 9 -2.30 3.67 -17.49
C HIS A 9 -0.95 3.00 -17.79
N ARG A 10 0.14 3.61 -17.34
CA ARG A 10 1.51 3.09 -17.35
C ARG A 10 1.92 2.38 -16.09
N GLY A 11 1.15 2.54 -15.02
CA GLY A 11 1.46 1.97 -13.72
C GLY A 11 1.47 0.44 -13.73
N VAL A 12 1.85 -0.12 -12.58
CA VAL A 12 1.81 -1.55 -12.29
C VAL A 12 0.94 -1.75 -11.06
N VAL A 13 0.13 -2.80 -11.04
CA VAL A 13 -0.60 -3.25 -9.85
C VAL A 13 -0.02 -4.59 -9.41
N ILE A 14 0.24 -4.73 -8.12
CA ILE A 14 0.77 -5.96 -7.53
C ILE A 14 -0.31 -6.51 -6.61
N GLY A 15 -0.83 -7.68 -6.94
CA GLY A 15 -1.70 -8.45 -6.06
C GLY A 15 -0.86 -9.21 -5.04
N ILE A 16 -1.15 -8.99 -3.76
CA ILE A 16 -0.43 -9.62 -2.65
C ILE A 16 -1.37 -10.45 -1.78
N ASP A 17 -0.83 -11.51 -1.21
CA ASP A 17 -1.48 -12.33 -0.19
C ASP A 17 -1.17 -11.74 1.19
N ALA A 18 -2.15 -11.06 1.77
CA ALA A 18 -1.97 -10.31 3.01
C ALA A 18 -1.44 -11.18 4.17
N GLU A 19 -1.87 -12.45 4.25
CA GLU A 19 -1.43 -13.37 5.29
C GLU A 19 0.03 -13.80 5.07
N LYS A 20 0.39 -14.22 3.85
CA LYS A 20 1.79 -14.54 3.52
C LYS A 20 2.73 -13.35 3.66
N CYS A 21 2.22 -12.14 3.42
CA CYS A 21 2.93 -10.89 3.65
C CYS A 21 3.03 -10.52 5.13
N GLY A 22 2.39 -11.26 6.04
CA GLY A 22 2.38 -10.99 7.48
C GLY A 22 1.53 -9.79 7.89
N LEU A 23 0.75 -9.20 6.98
CA LEU A 23 -0.07 -8.00 7.21
C LEU A 23 -1.28 -8.25 8.10
N THR A 24 -1.55 -9.52 8.44
CA THR A 24 -2.66 -9.94 9.28
C THR A 24 -2.28 -10.13 10.76
N SER A 25 -1.02 -9.93 11.13
CA SER A 25 -0.53 -10.15 12.51
C SER A 25 -1.07 -9.11 13.50
N ASN A 26 -1.81 -9.59 14.52
CA ASN A 26 -2.27 -8.77 15.65
C ASN A 26 -1.14 -8.41 16.64
N GLU A 27 -0.01 -9.11 16.57
CA GLU A 27 1.16 -8.83 17.41
C GLU A 27 1.97 -7.68 16.81
N GLU A 28 2.08 -7.65 15.48
CA GLU A 28 2.87 -6.63 14.77
C GLU A 28 2.08 -5.33 14.59
N PHE A 29 0.81 -5.43 14.20
CA PHE A 29 0.01 -4.29 13.79
C PHE A 29 -1.05 -3.92 14.81
N VAL A 30 -1.21 -2.61 15.03
CA VAL A 30 -2.32 -2.04 15.81
C VAL A 30 -3.63 -2.24 15.08
N ILE A 31 -3.62 -2.08 13.75
CA ILE A 31 -4.75 -2.45 12.87
C ILE A 31 -4.18 -3.35 11.78
N PRO A 32 -4.38 -4.68 11.85
CA PRO A 32 -3.99 -5.58 10.78
C PRO A 32 -4.99 -5.54 9.61
N ALA A 33 -4.59 -6.10 8.47
CA ALA A 33 -5.33 -5.99 7.20
C ALA A 33 -6.81 -6.42 7.32
N GLN A 34 -7.11 -7.51 8.02
CA GLN A 34 -8.48 -8.02 8.21
C GLN A 34 -9.40 -7.07 9.00
N PHE A 35 -8.84 -6.05 9.67
CA PHE A 35 -9.60 -5.04 10.41
C PHE A 35 -9.41 -3.63 9.84
N GLY A 36 -8.72 -3.51 8.70
CA GLY A 36 -8.31 -2.25 8.10
C GLY A 36 -9.27 -1.63 7.11
N GLU A 37 -10.45 -2.21 6.91
CA GLU A 37 -11.47 -1.71 5.97
C GLU A 37 -11.89 -0.28 6.31
N ILE A 38 -11.90 0.58 5.29
CA ILE A 38 -12.34 1.96 5.42
C ILE A 38 -13.86 2.06 5.50
N ILE A 39 -14.33 2.82 6.49
CA ILE A 39 -15.72 3.24 6.65
C ILE A 39 -15.91 4.54 5.87
N TYR A 40 -16.57 4.43 4.72
CA TYR A 40 -16.88 5.56 3.85
C TYR A 40 -18.15 6.27 4.29
N VAL A 41 -18.08 7.59 4.49
CA VAL A 41 -19.22 8.39 4.95
C VAL A 41 -19.37 9.67 4.13
N SER A 42 -20.62 10.09 3.88
CA SER A 42 -20.94 11.35 3.18
C SER A 42 -20.92 12.58 4.08
N THR A 43 -20.99 12.38 5.40
CA THR A 43 -20.97 13.44 6.40
C THR A 43 -20.04 13.08 7.54
N LYS A 44 -19.35 14.07 8.11
CA LYS A 44 -18.59 13.89 9.35
C LYS A 44 -19.55 13.40 10.44
N ASN A 45 -19.26 12.27 11.04
CA ASN A 45 -20.11 11.70 12.08
C ASN A 45 -19.97 12.56 13.36
N LYS A 46 -21.01 13.34 13.67
CA LYS A 46 -21.03 14.29 14.80
C LYS A 46 -21.34 13.61 16.14
N ASN A 47 -21.86 12.38 16.13
CA ASN A 47 -22.36 11.66 17.30
C ASN A 47 -21.40 10.58 17.82
N LEU A 48 -20.16 10.58 17.34
CA LEU A 48 -19.12 9.66 17.81
C LEU A 48 -18.63 10.12 19.19
N ASN A 49 -19.22 9.64 20.29
CA ASN A 49 -18.73 9.69 21.69
C ASN A 49 -17.87 10.90 22.14
N GLY A 50 -18.08 12.09 21.55
CA GLY A 50 -17.21 13.25 21.68
C GLY A 50 -15.85 13.15 20.95
N VAL A 51 -15.21 14.31 20.76
CA VAL A 51 -13.78 14.38 20.42
C VAL A 51 -13.00 13.75 21.59
N PRO A 52 -12.13 12.75 21.36
CA PRO A 52 -11.34 12.17 22.45
C PRO A 52 -10.50 13.26 23.11
N SER A 53 -10.51 13.30 24.44
CA SER A 53 -9.69 14.25 25.20
C SER A 53 -8.20 13.96 24.97
N GLN A 54 -7.34 14.96 25.15
CA GLN A 54 -5.89 14.79 25.05
C GLN A 54 -5.38 13.63 25.93
N LYS A 55 -5.91 13.53 27.16
CA LYS A 55 -5.60 12.43 28.09
C LYS A 55 -5.96 11.06 27.50
N HIS A 56 -7.11 10.95 26.84
CA HIS A 56 -7.55 9.71 26.20
C HIS A 56 -6.68 9.36 24.98
N LEU A 57 -6.24 10.36 24.21
CA LEU A 57 -5.28 10.18 23.12
C LEU A 57 -3.90 9.75 23.62
N ASP A 58 -3.46 10.24 24.78
CA ASP A 58 -2.20 9.83 25.40
C ASP A 58 -2.30 8.43 26.00
N GLU A 59 -3.44 8.05 26.60
CA GLU A 59 -3.72 6.66 27.02
C GLU A 59 -3.73 5.69 25.83
N LEU A 60 -4.36 6.08 24.71
CA LEU A 60 -4.34 5.33 23.44
C LEU A 60 -2.93 5.17 22.87
N ARG A 61 -2.08 6.19 23.04
CA ARG A 61 -0.68 6.09 22.65
C ARG A 61 0.01 5.01 23.49
N GLU A 62 -0.21 4.99 24.80
CA GLU A 62 0.41 4.03 25.72
C GLU A 62 -0.12 2.59 25.59
N SER A 63 -1.41 2.39 25.30
CA SER A 63 -1.98 1.05 25.09
C SER A 63 -1.82 0.59 23.63
N ILE A 64 -0.79 -0.22 23.37
CA ILE A 64 -0.51 -0.79 22.03
C ILE A 64 -1.49 -1.91 21.67
N ALA A 65 -2.24 -2.45 22.65
CA ALA A 65 -3.21 -3.51 22.42
C ALA A 65 -4.51 -2.98 21.80
N PHE A 66 -4.95 -3.62 20.72
CA PHE A 66 -6.23 -3.38 20.08
C PHE A 66 -7.39 -3.91 20.97
N THR A 67 -7.71 -3.20 22.06
CA THR A 67 -8.86 -3.54 22.91
C THR A 67 -10.18 -3.06 22.30
N PRO A 68 -11.33 -3.67 22.65
CA PRO A 68 -12.64 -3.25 22.14
C PRO A 68 -12.99 -1.78 22.42
N GLU A 69 -12.55 -1.18 23.53
CA GLU A 69 -12.80 0.25 23.81
C GLU A 69 -11.96 1.17 22.91
N VAL A 70 -10.67 0.84 22.74
CA VAL A 70 -9.69 1.57 21.92
C VAL A 70 -10.04 1.50 20.42
N LYS A 71 -10.67 0.39 20.01
CA LYS A 71 -11.11 0.12 18.64
C LYS A 71 -11.95 1.25 18.05
N ASN A 72 -12.88 1.83 18.80
CA ASN A 72 -13.77 2.86 18.24
C ASN A 72 -13.02 4.14 17.90
N TYR A 73 -12.10 4.59 18.75
CA TYR A 73 -11.32 5.81 18.51
C TYR A 73 -10.29 5.64 17.41
N LEU A 74 -9.56 4.51 17.38
CA LEU A 74 -8.60 4.23 16.32
C LEU A 74 -9.29 4.09 14.95
N ARG A 75 -10.45 3.43 14.91
CA ARG A 75 -11.25 3.35 13.68
C ARG A 75 -11.66 4.74 13.20
N GLN A 76 -12.08 5.63 14.09
CA GLN A 76 -12.41 7.02 13.72
C GLN A 76 -11.20 7.79 13.20
N ALA A 77 -10.05 7.65 13.85
CA ALA A 77 -8.84 8.38 13.48
C ALA A 77 -8.25 7.91 12.15
N PHE A 78 -8.24 6.59 11.91
CA PHE A 78 -7.50 5.99 10.79
C PHE A 78 -8.38 5.39 9.71
N LEU A 79 -9.62 4.98 9.99
CA LEU A 79 -10.42 4.18 9.05
C LEU A 79 -11.64 4.93 8.49
N TYR A 80 -11.76 6.25 8.66
CA TYR A 80 -12.81 7.03 8.00
C TYR A 80 -12.26 7.76 6.78
N LYS A 81 -13.05 7.76 5.70
CA LYS A 81 -12.78 8.53 4.48
C LYS A 81 -14.10 9.02 3.89
N SER A 82 -14.04 10.06 3.07
CA SER A 82 -15.24 10.60 2.43
C SER A 82 -15.78 9.63 1.38
N LEU A 83 -17.11 9.54 1.27
CA LEU A 83 -17.78 8.59 0.38
C LEU A 83 -17.42 8.77 -1.10
N GLU A 84 -17.04 9.97 -1.55
CA GLU A 84 -16.58 10.15 -2.93
C GLU A 84 -15.32 9.34 -3.28
N TRP A 85 -14.58 8.86 -2.28
CA TRP A 85 -13.42 7.97 -2.45
C TRP A 85 -13.76 6.49 -2.26
N GLY A 86 -15.05 6.15 -2.11
CA GLY A 86 -15.53 4.78 -1.86
C GLY A 86 -15.12 3.77 -2.93
N TYR A 87 -14.94 4.23 -4.17
CA TYR A 87 -14.51 3.40 -5.30
C TYR A 87 -13.07 2.85 -5.14
N GLU A 88 -12.30 3.32 -4.15
CA GLU A 88 -10.94 2.84 -3.92
C GLU A 88 -10.89 1.53 -3.14
N GLU A 89 -11.96 1.18 -2.41
CA GLU A 89 -12.02 -0.04 -1.58
C GLU A 89 -10.74 -0.21 -0.72
N GLU A 90 -10.29 0.90 -0.13
CA GLU A 90 -9.01 1.00 0.56
C GLU A 90 -9.02 0.15 1.84
N VAL A 91 -7.89 -0.50 2.12
CA VAL A 91 -7.62 -1.21 3.38
C VAL A 91 -6.34 -0.65 3.98
N ARG A 92 -6.39 -0.22 5.25
CA ARG A 92 -5.24 0.32 5.99
C ARG A 92 -4.70 -0.65 7.01
N VAL A 93 -3.39 -0.88 6.94
CA VAL A 93 -2.63 -1.59 7.96
C VAL A 93 -1.83 -0.57 8.78
N ILE A 94 -1.98 -0.57 10.10
CA ILE A 94 -1.39 0.46 10.98
C ILE A 94 -0.40 -0.17 11.96
N LYS A 95 0.86 0.31 11.94
CA LYS A 95 1.94 -0.08 12.87
C LYS A 95 2.26 1.07 13.83
N SER A 96 2.46 0.74 15.10
CA SER A 96 3.04 1.67 16.08
C SER A 96 4.54 1.80 15.88
N LEU A 97 5.04 3.03 15.81
CA LEU A 97 6.47 3.31 15.67
C LEU A 97 7.20 3.43 17.02
N LYS A 98 6.51 3.22 18.15
CA LYS A 98 7.08 3.40 19.50
C LYS A 98 8.32 2.54 19.77
N GLU A 99 8.35 1.34 19.20
CA GLU A 99 9.45 0.38 19.37
C GLU A 99 10.68 0.77 18.53
N PHE A 100 10.50 1.62 17.52
CA PHE A 100 11.58 2.01 16.63
C PHE A 100 12.40 3.12 17.29
N LYS A 101 13.67 2.82 17.55
CA LYS A 101 14.66 3.80 18.00
C LYS A 101 15.20 4.53 16.78
N PHE A 102 14.65 5.71 16.48
CA PHE A 102 15.15 6.57 15.40
C PHE A 102 15.24 8.04 15.85
N GLY A 103 16.26 8.75 15.35
CA GLY A 103 16.33 10.20 15.44
C GLY A 103 15.57 10.82 14.27
N TYR A 104 14.64 11.75 14.52
CA TYR A 104 13.93 12.50 13.47
C TYR A 104 14.88 13.25 12.52
N HIS A 105 16.09 13.59 12.98
CA HIS A 105 17.13 14.27 12.20
C HIS A 105 18.23 13.33 11.68
N SER A 106 18.14 12.03 11.96
CA SER A 106 19.07 11.05 11.39
C SER A 106 18.86 10.97 9.89
N THR A 107 19.90 11.29 9.13
CA THR A 107 19.88 11.30 7.66
C THR A 107 20.13 9.93 7.05
N GLU A 108 20.46 8.94 7.86
CA GLU A 108 20.87 7.61 7.42
C GLU A 108 19.68 6.67 7.26
N GLU A 109 19.75 5.83 6.24
CA GLU A 109 18.88 4.67 6.11
C GLU A 109 19.17 3.70 7.26
N GLN A 110 18.11 3.11 7.80
CA GLN A 110 18.23 2.31 9.02
C GLN A 110 17.28 1.12 8.95
N LEU A 111 17.79 -0.08 9.21
CA LEU A 111 16.95 -1.23 9.54
C LEU A 111 16.34 -1.03 10.92
N LEU A 112 15.02 -1.11 11.00
CA LEU A 112 14.26 -0.82 12.21
C LEU A 112 13.93 -2.07 13.01
N THR A 113 13.93 -3.23 12.36
CA THR A 113 13.69 -4.54 12.98
C THR A 113 14.80 -5.53 12.63
N ASN A 114 15.09 -6.45 13.56
CA ASN A 114 16.14 -7.46 13.41
C ASN A 114 15.86 -8.45 12.27
N ASP A 115 14.59 -8.64 11.91
CA ASP A 115 14.17 -9.49 10.80
C ASP A 115 14.25 -8.78 9.44
N GLY A 116 14.67 -7.51 9.41
CA GLY A 116 14.85 -6.73 8.19
C GLY A 116 13.55 -6.38 7.45
N ARG A 117 12.37 -6.59 8.07
CA ARG A 117 11.08 -6.25 7.45
C ARG A 117 10.77 -4.77 7.44
N TRP A 118 11.32 -4.00 8.38
CA TRP A 118 11.13 -2.55 8.42
C TRP A 118 12.41 -1.79 8.17
N ASN A 119 12.33 -0.80 7.31
CA ASN A 119 13.43 0.10 7.01
C ASN A 119 12.97 1.56 6.98
N LYS A 120 13.82 2.43 7.48
CA LYS A 120 13.69 3.88 7.33
C LYS A 120 14.44 4.30 6.07
N VAL A 121 13.73 4.88 5.11
CA VAL A 121 14.29 5.39 3.85
C VAL A 121 14.16 6.91 3.85
N ARG A 122 15.25 7.62 3.53
CA ARG A 122 15.18 9.07 3.36
C ARG A 122 14.87 9.41 1.91
N ASN A 123 13.70 9.98 1.66
CA ASN A 123 13.40 10.57 0.37
C ASN A 123 13.86 12.04 0.37
N SER A 124 14.93 12.34 -0.37
CA SER A 124 15.51 13.68 -0.48
C SER A 124 14.53 14.72 -1.03
N TYR A 125 13.52 14.31 -1.79
CA TYR A 125 12.51 15.21 -2.36
C TYR A 125 11.34 15.52 -1.40
N LEU A 126 11.01 14.60 -0.50
CA LEU A 126 9.85 14.75 0.41
C LEU A 126 10.19 15.43 1.74
N GLY A 127 11.47 15.57 2.07
CA GLY A 127 11.94 16.23 3.29
C GLY A 127 11.67 15.46 4.60
N GLN A 128 10.93 14.36 4.56
CA GLN A 128 10.59 13.50 5.70
C GLN A 128 11.04 12.05 5.45
N PRO A 129 11.42 11.30 6.50
CA PRO A 129 11.72 9.88 6.37
C PRO A 129 10.45 9.07 6.07
N LEU A 130 10.59 8.03 5.25
CA LEU A 130 9.59 7.02 4.98
C LEU A 130 9.90 5.77 5.79
N TYR A 131 8.88 5.18 6.40
CA TYR A 131 8.97 3.92 7.15
C TYR A 131 8.36 2.83 6.27
N CYS A 132 9.21 2.07 5.61
CA CYS A 132 8.82 1.11 4.60
C CYS A 132 8.71 -0.29 5.20
N TYR A 133 7.65 -0.99 4.84
CA TYR A 133 7.48 -2.41 5.10
C TYR A 133 7.92 -3.20 3.87
N LYS A 134 8.83 -4.15 4.06
CA LYS A 134 9.33 -5.02 2.99
C LYS A 134 8.36 -6.19 2.79
N ILE A 135 7.65 -6.15 1.67
CA ILE A 135 6.78 -7.25 1.24
C ILE A 135 7.64 -8.46 0.83
N PRO A 136 7.39 -9.66 1.39
CA PRO A 136 8.09 -10.86 0.97
C PRO A 136 7.68 -11.27 -0.44
N GLU A 137 8.64 -11.72 -1.24
CA GLU A 137 8.41 -12.15 -2.63
C GLU A 137 7.39 -13.30 -2.70
N SER A 138 7.40 -14.21 -1.73
CA SER A 138 6.45 -15.32 -1.60
C SER A 138 5.00 -14.88 -1.39
N GLY A 139 4.78 -13.62 -1.01
CA GLY A 139 3.47 -13.01 -0.87
C GLY A 139 2.93 -12.37 -2.15
N ILE A 140 3.75 -12.20 -3.20
CA ILE A 140 3.31 -11.65 -4.49
C ILE A 140 2.60 -12.75 -5.28
N LYS A 141 1.35 -12.52 -5.68
CA LYS A 141 0.49 -13.51 -6.36
C LYS A 141 0.31 -13.24 -7.83
N GLU A 142 0.21 -11.98 -8.17
CA GLU A 142 -0.11 -11.53 -9.52
C GLU A 142 0.38 -10.11 -9.74
N ILE A 143 0.71 -9.81 -10.99
CA ILE A 143 1.20 -8.50 -11.41
C ILE A 143 0.41 -8.09 -12.64
N TYR A 144 -0.20 -6.90 -12.62
CA TYR A 144 -0.93 -6.34 -13.74
C TYR A 144 -0.20 -5.13 -14.30
N LEU A 145 0.13 -5.20 -15.58
CA LEU A 145 0.86 -4.17 -16.30
C LEU A 145 -0.06 -3.23 -17.05
N GLY A 146 0.24 -1.93 -16.95
CA GLY A 146 -0.29 -0.81 -17.71
C GLY A 146 -0.75 -1.15 -19.11
N ALA A 147 -1.97 -0.78 -19.51
CA ALA A 147 -2.34 -0.81 -20.93
C ALA A 147 -1.34 -0.02 -21.79
N ASN A 148 -0.77 1.04 -21.22
CA ASN A 148 0.25 1.89 -21.82
C ASN A 148 1.66 1.68 -21.25
N VAL A 149 1.91 0.63 -20.46
CA VAL A 149 3.21 0.37 -19.78
C VAL A 149 4.41 0.47 -20.73
N TYR A 150 4.24 0.02 -21.99
CA TYR A 150 5.28 0.02 -23.02
C TYR A 150 5.05 1.05 -24.14
N ARG A 151 4.09 1.97 -23.99
CA ARG A 151 3.71 2.92 -25.07
C ARG A 151 4.86 3.81 -25.54
N ASN A 152 5.80 4.15 -24.66
CA ASN A 152 7.00 4.93 -25.02
C ASN A 152 8.19 4.08 -25.48
N ILE A 153 8.22 2.80 -25.13
CA ILE A 153 9.29 1.87 -25.54
C ILE A 153 9.24 1.65 -27.06
N ALA A 154 8.06 1.74 -27.67
CA ALA A 154 7.86 1.56 -29.10
C ALA A 154 8.28 2.77 -29.98
N ARG A 155 8.58 3.94 -29.40
CA ARG A 155 8.74 5.20 -30.17
C ARG A 155 10.18 5.67 -30.40
N ILE A 156 11.15 5.12 -29.67
CA ILE A 156 12.53 5.59 -29.67
C ILE A 156 13.40 4.33 -29.70
N GLU A 157 14.24 4.13 -30.70
CA GLU A 157 15.22 3.01 -30.82
C GLU A 157 14.64 1.58 -31.00
N GLU A 158 14.51 1.15 -32.26
CA GLU A 158 14.23 -0.26 -32.59
C GLU A 158 15.41 -1.17 -32.20
N GLY A 159 15.16 -2.17 -31.35
CA GLY A 159 16.13 -3.20 -30.95
C GLY A 159 16.38 -3.26 -29.44
N ALA A 160 17.11 -2.28 -28.88
CA ALA A 160 17.48 -2.23 -27.46
C ALA A 160 16.25 -2.20 -26.52
N ASN A 161 15.19 -1.52 -26.96
CA ASN A 161 13.95 -1.39 -26.21
C ASN A 161 13.11 -2.68 -26.17
N LYS A 162 13.23 -3.56 -27.17
CA LYS A 162 12.59 -4.89 -27.14
C LYS A 162 13.29 -5.82 -26.16
N GLN A 163 14.62 -5.82 -26.13
CA GLN A 163 15.38 -6.63 -25.18
C GLN A 163 15.09 -6.20 -23.75
N ARG A 164 15.11 -4.90 -23.46
CA ARG A 164 14.77 -4.37 -22.12
C ARG A 164 13.35 -4.74 -21.68
N ALA A 165 12.37 -4.67 -22.58
CA ALA A 165 11.00 -5.09 -22.27
C ALA A 165 10.93 -6.59 -21.94
N LYS A 166 11.68 -7.42 -22.67
CA LYS A 166 11.81 -8.85 -22.40
C LYS A 166 12.49 -9.10 -21.05
N ASP A 167 13.62 -8.44 -20.77
CA ASP A 167 14.34 -8.58 -19.50
C ASP A 167 13.46 -8.19 -18.30
N ASN A 168 12.68 -7.11 -18.44
CA ASN A 168 11.72 -6.71 -17.41
C ASN A 168 10.63 -7.77 -17.21
N LEU A 169 10.10 -8.35 -18.30
CA LEU A 169 9.09 -9.40 -18.20
C LEU A 169 9.66 -10.67 -17.57
N ASP A 170 10.88 -11.08 -17.95
CA ASP A 170 11.59 -12.23 -17.38
C ASP A 170 11.86 -12.01 -15.89
N PHE A 171 12.24 -10.80 -15.48
CA PHE A 171 12.35 -10.41 -14.08
C PHE A 171 11.00 -10.55 -13.34
N LEU A 172 9.90 -10.04 -13.89
CA LEU A 172 8.58 -10.18 -13.26
C LEU A 172 8.12 -11.63 -13.17
N LYS A 173 8.40 -12.46 -14.18
CA LYS A 173 8.11 -13.89 -14.17
C LYS A 173 9.00 -14.66 -13.18
N SER A 174 10.18 -14.14 -12.85
CA SER A 174 11.10 -14.77 -11.89
C SER A 174 10.53 -14.86 -10.47
N PHE A 175 9.55 -14.02 -10.12
CA PHE A 175 8.81 -14.11 -8.85
C PHE A 175 7.89 -15.34 -8.77
N GLY A 176 7.74 -16.13 -9.85
CA GLY A 176 6.90 -17.32 -9.88
C GLY A 176 5.40 -17.02 -9.78
N CYS A 177 5.01 -15.80 -10.15
CA CYS A 177 3.64 -15.30 -10.06
C CYS A 177 3.06 -15.06 -11.46
N LYS A 178 1.73 -14.92 -11.56
CA LYS A 178 1.08 -14.63 -12.84
C LYS A 178 1.30 -13.17 -13.23
N VAL A 179 1.68 -12.95 -14.47
CA VAL A 179 1.83 -11.60 -15.02
C VAL A 179 0.77 -11.37 -16.07
N PHE A 180 0.04 -10.27 -15.94
CA PHE A 180 -1.04 -9.88 -16.83
C PHE A 180 -0.73 -8.55 -17.49
N ARG A 181 -1.19 -8.38 -18.72
CA ARG A 181 -1.35 -7.08 -19.36
C ARG A 181 -2.81 -6.67 -19.31
N CYS A 182 -3.07 -5.42 -18.99
CA CYS A 182 -4.40 -4.88 -19.09
C CYS A 182 -4.67 -4.29 -20.49
N GLU A 183 -5.83 -4.56 -21.05
CA GLU A 183 -6.27 -4.04 -22.34
C GLU A 183 -7.71 -3.51 -22.20
N PRO A 184 -8.05 -2.35 -22.79
CA PRO A 184 -9.43 -1.88 -22.79
C PRO A 184 -10.29 -2.81 -23.66
N ASP A 185 -11.47 -3.17 -23.18
CA ASP A 185 -12.48 -3.78 -24.03
C ASP A 185 -12.91 -2.77 -25.11
N VAL A 186 -13.12 -3.26 -26.33
CA VAL A 186 -13.60 -2.45 -27.46
C VAL A 186 -15.12 -2.32 -27.47
N GLN A 187 -15.82 -3.20 -26.75
CA GLN A 187 -17.29 -3.21 -26.67
C GLN A 187 -17.83 -2.62 -25.36
N SER A 188 -17.00 -2.52 -24.32
CA SER A 188 -17.34 -1.91 -23.04
C SER A 188 -16.30 -0.90 -22.61
N TRP A 189 -16.51 -0.23 -21.47
CA TRP A 189 -15.51 0.62 -20.84
C TRP A 189 -14.64 -0.14 -19.84
N ASP A 190 -14.74 -1.47 -19.83
CA ASP A 190 -14.01 -2.32 -18.90
C ASP A 190 -12.57 -2.53 -19.34
N LEU A 191 -11.75 -2.89 -18.37
CA LEU A 191 -10.35 -3.24 -18.56
C LEU A 191 -10.22 -4.74 -18.37
N MET A 192 -9.84 -5.45 -19.44
CA MET A 192 -9.61 -6.89 -19.41
C MET A 192 -8.14 -7.20 -19.13
N SER A 193 -7.87 -8.31 -18.43
CA SER A 193 -6.52 -8.81 -18.21
C SER A 193 -6.20 -9.99 -19.14
N VAL A 194 -5.01 -9.99 -19.71
CA VAL A 194 -4.48 -11.06 -20.57
C VAL A 194 -3.18 -11.55 -19.95
N GLU A 195 -3.10 -12.85 -19.64
CA GLU A 195 -1.90 -13.46 -19.04
C GLU A 195 -0.74 -13.47 -20.07
N LEU A 196 0.47 -13.11 -19.63
CA LEU A 196 1.69 -12.95 -20.45
C LEU A 196 2.69 -14.09 -20.28
#